data_AF-A0AAW8V5V4-F1
#
_entry.id   AF-A0AAW8V5V4-F1
#
_cell.length_a   1.000
_cell.length_b   1.000
_cell.length_c   1.000
_cell.angle_alpha   90.00
_cell.angle_beta   90.00
_cell.angle_gamma   90.00
#
_symmetry.space_group_name_H-M   'P 1'
#
loop_
_entity.id
_entity.type
_entity.pdbx_description
1 polymer ?
#
loop_
_entity_poly.entity_id
_entity_poly.type
_entity_poly.pdbx_seq_one_letter_code
_entity_poly.pdbx_strand_id
1 'polypeptide(L)'
;MANKKTLLLFPLITQCIFSLFLPFFNAFHLKGLTDVFILTTVPAFLFSLVCVYYQFHQRNLLQIAFFSGTISFFYTLTMLSCFLFNETFLEPMSLWEQSLALLFYALMFALPSMMYAMVVLRLFLRKAP
;
A
#
# COMPACT_ATOMS: atom_id res chain seq x y z
N MET A 1 13.62 9.03 19.56
CA MET A 1 12.44 9.73 19.00
C MET A 1 12.34 9.72 17.47
N ALA A 2 13.40 9.42 16.69
CA ALA A 2 13.37 9.48 15.21
C ALA A 2 12.32 8.58 14.55
N ASN A 3 12.16 7.32 14.99
CA ASN A 3 11.26 6.35 14.34
C ASN A 3 9.75 6.61 14.55
N LYS A 4 9.36 7.40 15.56
CA LYS A 4 7.93 7.67 15.83
C LYS A 4 7.30 8.59 14.78
N LYS A 5 8.10 9.44 14.14
CA LYS A 5 7.61 10.32 13.06
C LYS A 5 7.25 9.53 11.81
N THR A 6 7.98 8.44 11.57
CA THR A 6 7.75 7.52 10.44
C THR A 6 6.37 6.87 10.47
N LEU A 7 5.82 6.60 11.67
CA LEU A 7 4.48 6.03 11.86
C LEU A 7 3.34 6.91 11.35
N LEU A 8 3.52 8.23 11.37
CA LEU A 8 2.48 9.18 10.95
C LEU A 8 2.80 9.80 9.59
N LEU A 9 4.05 10.25 9.39
CA LEU A 9 4.44 10.94 8.17
C LEU A 9 4.40 10.02 6.95
N PHE A 10 4.91 8.79 7.07
CA PHE A 10 4.98 7.91 5.91
C PHE A 10 3.59 7.58 5.35
N PRO A 11 2.60 7.15 6.16
CA PRO A 11 1.24 6.89 5.67
C PRO A 11 0.52 8.16 5.20
N LEU A 12 0.71 9.30 5.87
CA LEU A 12 0.12 10.57 5.43
C LEU A 12 0.65 11.01 4.06
N ILE A 13 1.96 10.90 3.84
CA ILE A 13 2.57 11.21 2.55
C ILE A 13 2.06 10.23 1.49
N THR A 14 1.89 8.94 1.83
CA THR A 14 1.25 7.95 0.94
C THR A 14 -0.15 8.41 0.53
N GLN A 15 -1.00 8.75 1.50
CA GLN A 15 -2.37 9.24 1.23
C GLN A 15 -2.32 10.44 0.28
N CYS A 16 -1.50 11.44 0.56
CA CYS A 16 -1.40 12.65 -0.25
C CYS A 16 -0.97 12.33 -1.67
N ILE A 17 0.12 11.58 -1.85
CA ILE A 17 0.67 11.25 -3.17
C ILE A 17 -0.35 10.48 -4.00
N PHE A 18 -0.96 9.43 -3.45
CA PHE A 18 -1.94 8.65 -4.20
C PHE A 18 -3.24 9.42 -4.45
N SER A 19 -3.65 10.31 -3.53
CA SER A 19 -4.81 11.18 -3.74
C SER A 19 -4.58 12.22 -4.84
N LEU A 20 -3.35 12.65 -5.08
CA LEU A 20 -3.01 13.54 -6.21
C LEU A 20 -3.23 12.87 -7.57
N PHE A 21 -3.29 11.54 -7.63
CA PHE A 21 -3.58 10.82 -8.87
C PHE A 21 -5.08 10.61 -9.12
N LEU A 22 -5.94 10.75 -8.11
CA LEU A 22 -7.40 10.59 -8.25
C LEU A 22 -8.05 11.49 -9.33
N PRO A 23 -7.65 12.76 -9.52
CA PRO A 23 -8.21 13.60 -10.58
C PRO A 23 -8.01 13.05 -11.99
N PHE A 24 -6.92 12.31 -12.25
CA PHE A 24 -6.66 11.72 -13.57
C PHE A 24 -7.65 10.61 -13.94
N PHE A 25 -8.32 10.03 -12.93
CA PHE A 25 -9.31 8.97 -13.10
C PHE A 25 -10.75 9.49 -12.88
N ASN A 26 -10.96 10.81 -12.84
CA ASN A 26 -12.23 11.43 -12.44
C ASN A 26 -12.76 10.92 -11.08
N ALA A 27 -11.86 10.44 -10.21
CA ALA A 27 -12.17 9.79 -8.95
C ALA A 27 -11.94 10.71 -7.74
N PHE A 28 -11.83 12.03 -7.95
CA PHE A 28 -11.62 13.00 -6.88
C PHE A 28 -12.92 13.32 -6.14
N HIS A 29 -13.37 12.36 -5.34
CA HIS A 29 -14.55 12.45 -4.49
C HIS A 29 -14.33 11.65 -3.20
N LEU A 30 -15.27 11.73 -2.25
CA LEU A 30 -15.11 11.13 -0.91
C LEU A 30 -14.86 9.61 -0.96
N LYS A 31 -15.59 8.88 -1.84
CA LYS A 31 -15.39 7.44 -2.07
C LYS A 31 -13.96 7.16 -2.56
N GLY A 32 -13.50 7.80 -3.63
CA GLY A 32 -12.11 7.64 -4.12
C GLY A 32 -11.01 7.96 -3.09
N LEU A 33 -11.20 8.99 -2.24
CA LEU A 33 -10.26 9.27 -1.14
C LEU A 33 -10.24 8.16 -0.08
N THR A 34 -11.41 7.58 0.20
CA THR A 34 -11.57 6.46 1.13
C THR A 34 -10.97 5.18 0.55
N ASP A 35 -11.14 4.93 -0.75
CA ASP A 35 -10.54 3.78 -1.44
C ASP A 35 -9.02 3.86 -1.40
N VAL A 36 -8.43 5.04 -1.64
CA VAL A 36 -6.99 5.28 -1.47
C VAL A 36 -6.57 5.03 -0.03
N PHE A 37 -7.34 5.51 0.95
CA PHE A 37 -7.04 5.31 2.36
C PHE A 37 -6.99 3.82 2.72
N ILE A 38 -8.03 3.07 2.34
CA ILE A 38 -8.14 1.65 2.62
C ILE A 38 -7.02 0.90 1.91
N LEU A 39 -6.86 1.07 0.60
CA LEU A 39 -6.00 0.22 -0.23
C LEU A 39 -4.51 0.58 -0.17
N THR A 40 -4.14 1.81 0.20
CA THR A 40 -2.74 2.26 0.14
C THR A 40 -2.22 2.78 1.48
N THR A 41 -3.00 3.59 2.20
CA THR A 41 -2.54 4.23 3.43
C THR A 41 -2.50 3.28 4.62
N VAL A 42 -3.52 2.43 4.77
CA VAL A 42 -3.54 1.40 5.82
C VAL A 42 -2.37 0.41 5.68
N PRO A 43 -2.11 -0.22 4.51
CA PRO A 43 -0.97 -1.12 4.38
C PRO A 43 0.38 -0.39 4.57
N ALA A 44 0.49 0.88 4.14
CA ALA A 44 1.68 1.69 4.43
C ALA A 44 1.87 1.95 5.94
N PHE A 45 0.78 2.16 6.68
CA PHE A 45 0.81 2.26 8.15
C PHE A 45 1.24 0.96 8.81
N LEU A 46 0.66 -0.18 8.41
CA LEU A 46 1.06 -1.50 8.91
C LEU A 46 2.53 -1.77 8.66
N PHE A 47 3.03 -1.43 7.47
CA PHE A 47 4.44 -1.57 7.17
C PHE A 47 5.31 -0.63 8.03
N SER A 48 4.88 0.60 8.27
CA SER A 48 5.59 1.53 9.16
C SER A 48 5.71 1.00 10.59
N LEU A 49 4.69 0.31 11.11
CA LEU A 49 4.74 -0.38 12.41
C LEU A 49 5.82 -1.47 12.45
N VAL A 50 5.87 -2.31 11.41
CA VAL A 50 6.90 -3.35 11.26
C VAL A 50 8.29 -2.71 11.26
N CYS A 51 8.47 -1.59 10.56
CA CYS A 51 9.74 -0.88 10.51
C CYS A 51 10.19 -0.31 11.87
N VAL A 52 9.25 0.17 12.69
CA VAL A 52 9.54 0.66 14.03
C VAL A 52 9.90 -0.50 14.96
N TYR A 53 9.16 -1.61 14.89
CA TYR A 53 9.37 -2.79 15.74
C TYR A 53 10.73 -3.45 15.46
N TYR A 54 11.03 -3.74 14.19
CA TYR A 54 12.29 -4.36 13.78
C TYR A 54 13.47 -3.38 13.68
N GLN A 55 13.24 -2.09 13.96
CA GLN A 55 14.23 -1.01 13.86
C GLN A 55 15.01 -1.03 12.53
N PHE A 56 14.29 -1.13 11.40
CA PHE A 56 14.94 -1.25 10.10
C PHE A 56 15.92 -0.11 9.81
N HIS A 57 17.01 -0.50 9.17
CA HIS A 57 18.09 0.39 8.81
C HIS A 57 18.02 0.78 7.34
N GLN A 58 18.52 1.95 6.98
CA GLN A 58 18.49 2.44 5.59
C GLN A 58 19.17 1.51 4.57
N ARG A 59 20.09 0.66 5.01
CA ARG A 59 20.81 -0.29 4.15
C ARG A 59 20.00 -1.56 3.83
N ASN A 60 18.93 -1.83 4.56
CA ASN A 60 18.14 -3.06 4.41
C ASN A 60 17.05 -2.91 3.33
N LEU A 61 17.44 -2.41 2.15
CA LEU A 61 16.50 -2.09 1.06
C LEU A 61 15.71 -3.31 0.59
N LEU A 62 16.36 -4.48 0.50
CA LEU A 62 15.72 -5.71 0.08
C LEU A 62 14.63 -6.14 1.08
N GLN A 63 14.92 -6.06 2.38
CA GLN A 63 13.95 -6.38 3.43
C GLN A 63 12.79 -5.39 3.42
N ILE A 64 13.08 -4.09 3.29
CA ILE A 64 12.07 -3.03 3.19
C ILE A 64 11.13 -3.27 2.01
N ALA A 65 11.70 -3.55 0.82
CA ALA A 65 10.92 -3.85 -0.37
C ALA A 65 10.07 -5.10 -0.16
N PHE A 66 10.68 -6.20 0.30
CA PHE A 66 9.98 -7.46 0.50
C PHE A 66 8.82 -7.33 1.49
N PHE A 67 9.04 -6.75 2.66
CA PHE A 67 7.99 -6.61 3.68
C PHE A 67 6.90 -5.61 3.24
N SER A 68 7.26 -4.48 2.63
CA SER A 68 6.27 -3.52 2.13
C SER A 68 5.39 -4.15 1.05
N GLY A 69 6.01 -4.84 0.08
CA GLY A 69 5.30 -5.52 -0.99
C GLY A 69 4.40 -6.63 -0.47
N THR A 70 4.91 -7.47 0.44
CA THR A 70 4.17 -8.59 1.01
C THR A 70 2.95 -8.11 1.79
N ILE A 71 3.11 -7.11 2.67
CA ILE A 71 2.00 -6.53 3.45
C ILE A 71 0.97 -5.91 2.51
N SER A 72 1.41 -5.09 1.54
CA SER A 72 0.52 -4.46 0.58
C SER A 72 -0.23 -5.50 -0.26
N PHE A 73 0.46 -6.53 -0.74
CA PHE A 73 -0.11 -7.60 -1.56
C PHE A 73 -1.21 -8.35 -0.80
N PHE A 74 -0.91 -8.92 0.37
CA PHE A 74 -1.90 -9.69 1.12
C PHE A 74 -3.06 -8.83 1.60
N TYR A 75 -2.76 -7.60 2.06
CA TYR A 75 -3.80 -6.68 2.50
C TYR A 75 -4.76 -6.33 1.35
N THR A 76 -4.23 -5.96 0.18
CA THR A 76 -5.06 -5.60 -0.98
C THR A 76 -5.78 -6.80 -1.57
N LEU A 77 -5.16 -7.98 -1.60
CA LEU A 77 -5.81 -9.23 -1.96
C LEU A 77 -7.06 -9.48 -1.09
N THR A 78 -6.92 -9.37 0.24
CA THR A 78 -8.04 -9.55 1.16
C THR A 78 -9.10 -8.47 0.97
N MET A 79 -8.72 -7.19 0.90
CA MET A 79 -9.69 -6.10 0.76
C MET A 79 -10.45 -6.17 -0.57
N LEU A 80 -9.75 -6.39 -1.68
CA LEU A 80 -10.37 -6.56 -2.99
C LEU A 80 -11.31 -7.77 -3.00
N SER A 81 -10.94 -8.88 -2.34
CA SER A 81 -11.82 -10.05 -2.22
C SER A 81 -13.09 -9.72 -1.45
N CYS A 82 -12.99 -8.95 -0.37
CA CYS A 82 -14.16 -8.46 0.37
C CYS A 82 -15.02 -7.50 -0.47
N PHE A 83 -14.41 -6.61 -1.24
CA PHE A 83 -15.12 -5.70 -2.15
C PHE A 83 -15.84 -6.46 -3.27
N LEU A 84 -15.19 -7.47 -3.87
CA LEU A 84 -15.78 -8.37 -4.88
C LEU A 84 -16.97 -9.17 -4.33
N PHE A 85 -16.96 -9.51 -3.04
CA PHE A 85 -18.09 -10.20 -2.41
C PHE A 85 -19.28 -9.27 -2.17
N ASN A 86 -19.02 -7.99 -1.92
CA ASN A 86 -20.04 -7.02 -1.54
C ASN A 86 -20.63 -6.26 -2.74
N GLU A 87 -19.81 -5.95 -3.75
CA GLU A 87 -20.27 -5.43 -5.02
C GLU A 87 -20.39 -6.60 -6.00
N THR A 88 -21.63 -6.92 -6.36
CA THR A 88 -21.97 -7.85 -7.43
C THR A 88 -21.31 -7.31 -8.69
N PHE A 89 -20.17 -7.87 -9.10
CA PHE A 89 -19.61 -7.59 -10.41
C PHE A 89 -20.70 -7.94 -11.43
N LEU A 90 -21.25 -6.90 -12.07
CA LEU A 90 -22.42 -6.96 -12.94
C LEU A 90 -22.15 -7.71 -14.25
N GLU A 91 -20.93 -8.18 -14.46
CA GLU A 91 -20.54 -9.00 -15.62
C GLU A 91 -20.24 -10.44 -15.18
N PRO A 92 -20.84 -11.45 -15.83
CA PRO A 92 -20.57 -12.85 -15.54
C PRO A 92 -19.18 -13.23 -16.05
N MET A 93 -18.15 -12.93 -15.26
CA MET A 93 -16.78 -13.37 -15.51
C MET A 93 -16.59 -14.79 -14.96
N SER A 94 -15.74 -15.60 -15.59
CA SER A 94 -15.42 -16.92 -15.05
C SER A 94 -14.62 -16.80 -13.75
N LEU A 95 -14.78 -17.76 -12.83
CA LEU A 95 -14.10 -17.74 -11.52
C LEU A 95 -12.56 -17.68 -11.65
N TRP A 96 -12.00 -18.30 -12.69
CA TRP A 96 -10.57 -18.28 -12.95
C TRP A 96 -10.08 -16.90 -13.39
N GLU A 97 -10.80 -16.23 -14.29
CA GLU A 97 -10.47 -14.87 -14.74
C GLU A 97 -10.57 -13.87 -13.58
N GLN A 98 -11.61 -14.00 -12.74
CA GLN A 98 -11.78 -13.15 -11.56
C GLN A 98 -10.65 -13.35 -10.55
N SER A 99 -10.24 -14.60 -10.30
CA SER A 99 -9.12 -14.92 -9.40
C SER A 99 -7.79 -14.39 -9.94
N LEU A 100 -7.57 -14.50 -11.25
CA LEU A 100 -6.38 -13.97 -11.91
C LEU A 100 -6.34 -12.43 -11.88
N ALA A 101 -7.48 -11.78 -12.15
CA ALA A 101 -7.61 -10.33 -12.07
C ALA A 101 -7.33 -9.81 -10.66
N LEU A 102 -7.87 -10.47 -9.63
CA LEU A 102 -7.58 -10.15 -8.23
C LEU A 102 -6.07 -10.18 -7.94
N LEU A 103 -5.37 -11.23 -8.39
CA LEU A 103 -3.93 -11.35 -8.23
C LEU A 103 -3.18 -10.21 -8.92
N PHE A 104 -3.57 -9.86 -10.15
CA PHE A 104 -2.94 -8.76 -10.88
C PHE A 104 -3.22 -7.40 -10.24
N TYR A 105 -4.43 -7.15 -9.75
CA TYR A 105 -4.74 -5.92 -9.01
C TYR A 105 -3.93 -5.84 -7.71
N ALA A 106 -3.83 -6.93 -6.95
CA ALA A 106 -3.01 -6.96 -5.73
C ALA A 106 -1.53 -6.69 -6.05
N LEU A 107 -0.99 -7.23 -7.15
CA LEU A 107 0.36 -6.91 -7.63
C LEU A 107 0.52 -5.44 -8.05
N MET A 108 -0.51 -4.87 -8.70
CA MET A 108 -0.53 -3.46 -9.11
C MET A 108 -0.41 -2.51 -7.92
N PHE A 109 -0.90 -2.89 -6.73
CA PHE A 109 -0.70 -2.12 -5.50
C PHE A 109 0.60 -2.48 -4.77
N ALA A 110 1.04 -3.74 -4.84
CA ALA A 110 2.24 -4.19 -4.17
C ALA A 110 3.52 -3.57 -4.77
N LEU A 111 3.67 -3.57 -6.10
CA LEU A 111 4.89 -3.11 -6.76
C LEU A 111 5.18 -1.61 -6.51
N PRO A 112 4.21 -0.67 -6.67
CA PRO A 112 4.43 0.73 -6.33
C PRO A 112 4.71 0.92 -4.84
N SER A 113 4.08 0.14 -3.95
CA SER A 113 4.36 0.16 -2.52
C SER A 113 5.82 -0.21 -2.22
N MET A 114 6.36 -1.25 -2.89
CA MET A 114 7.78 -1.63 -2.77
C MET A 114 8.71 -0.49 -3.22
N MET A 115 8.45 0.08 -4.39
CA MET A 115 9.25 1.18 -4.94
C MET A 115 9.20 2.41 -4.03
N TYR A 116 8.00 2.79 -3.62
CA TYR A 116 7.76 3.94 -2.75
C TYR A 116 8.43 3.76 -1.38
N ALA A 117 8.34 2.58 -0.78
CA ALA A 117 9.03 2.27 0.48
C ALA A 117 10.56 2.40 0.34
N MET A 118 11.15 1.89 -0.74
CA MET A 118 12.59 2.01 -0.98
C MET A 118 13.05 3.46 -1.16
N VAL A 119 12.24 4.29 -1.82
CA VAL A 119 12.59 5.69 -2.11
C VAL A 119 12.30 6.59 -0.92
N VAL A 120 11.08 6.54 -0.39
CA VAL A 120 10.57 7.52 0.58
C VAL A 120 10.78 7.06 2.01
N LEU A 121 10.48 5.79 2.35
CA LEU A 121 10.66 5.33 3.74
C LEU A 121 12.13 5.35 4.15
N ARG A 122 13.04 5.00 3.23
CA ARG A 122 14.49 5.07 3.47
C ARG A 122 14.90 6.42 4.05
N LEU A 123 14.34 7.53 3.59
CA LEU A 123 14.68 8.88 4.07
C LEU A 123 14.35 9.09 5.55
N PHE A 124 13.41 8.34 6.10
CA PHE A 124 12.94 8.45 7.48
C PHE A 124 13.53 7.39 8.44
N LEU A 125 14.28 6.41 7.93
CA LEU A 125 14.94 5.39 8.75
C LEU A 125 16.29 5.89 9.30
N ARG A 126 16.80 5.22 10.34
CA ARG A 126 18.09 5.56 10.96
C ARG A 126 19.22 5.50 9.93
N LYS A 127 20.03 6.57 9.88
CA LYS A 127 21.27 6.61 9.10
C LYS A 127 22.29 5.63 9.71
N ALA A 128 23.08 5.01 8.85
CA ALA A 128 24.21 4.20 9.28
C ALA A 128 25.25 5.09 9.98
N PRO A 129 25.89 4.60 11.05
CA PRO A 129 27.10 5.22 11.57
C PRO A 129 28.18 5.27 10.47
#